data_AF-A0A1F9BX72-F1
#
_entry.id   AF-A0A1F9BX72-F1
#
_cell.length_a   1.000
_cell.length_b   1.000
_cell.length_c   1.000
_cell.angle_alpha   90.00
_cell.angle_beta   90.00
_cell.angle_gamma   90.00
#
_symmetry.space_group_name_H-M   'P 1'
#
loop_
_entity.id
_entity.type
_entity.pdbx_description
1 polymer ?
#
loop_
_entity_poly.entity_id
_entity_poly.type
_entity_poly.pdbx_seq_one_letter_code
_entity_poly.pdbx_strand_id
1 'polypeptide(L)' 'MPLYPFYCKKCDKTFEVFLRPSEANQEMTCPYCQGDDVERLSDKEQDDLTPGVCGVKEDT' A
#
# COMPACT_ATOMS: atom_id res chain seq x y z
N MET A 1 8.29 -10.65 -10.50
CA MET A 1 7.48 -9.45 -10.79
C MET A 1 6.78 -9.05 -9.50
N PRO A 2 6.84 -7.78 -9.07
CA PRO A 2 6.18 -7.34 -7.84
C PRO A 2 4.67 -7.37 -8.01
N LEU A 3 3.98 -7.96 -7.03
CA LEU A 3 2.54 -7.89 -6.87
C LEU A 3 2.23 -6.71 -5.94
N TYR A 4 1.21 -5.93 -6.28
CA TYR A 4 0.73 -4.86 -5.42
C TYR A 4 -0.71 -5.16 -4.98
N PRO A 5 -0.98 -5.16 -3.66
CA PRO A 5 -2.35 -5.32 -3.17
C PRO A 5 -3.13 -4.01 -3.33
N PHE A 6 -4.39 -4.15 -3.74
CA PHE A 6 -5.36 -3.08 -3.91
C PHE A 6 -6.65 -3.43 -3.19
N TYR A 7 -7.31 -2.41 -2.68
CA TYR A 7 -8.61 -2.49 -2.01
C TYR A 7 -9.65 -1.66 -2.75
N CYS A 8 -10.80 -2.24 -3.07
CA CYS A 8 -11.91 -1.52 -3.67
C CYS A 8 -12.95 -1.15 -2.61
N LYS A 9 -13.22 0.15 -2.43
CA LYS A 9 -14.22 0.65 -1.48
C LYS A 9 -15.66 0.50 -1.98
N LYS A 10 -15.86 0.25 -3.29
CA LYS A 10 -17.21 0.02 -3.85
C LYS A 10 -17.76 -1.38 -3.59
N CYS A 11 -16.89 -2.39 -3.57
CA CYS A 11 -17.30 -3.79 -3.43
C CYS A 11 -16.67 -4.51 -2.23
N ASP A 12 -15.89 -3.78 -1.42
CA ASP A 12 -15.18 -4.30 -0.24
C ASP A 12 -14.36 -5.56 -0.58
N LYS A 13 -13.66 -5.52 -1.72
CA LYS A 13 -12.79 -6.62 -2.17
C LYS A 13 -11.35 -6.17 -2.31
N THR A 14 -10.46 -7.02 -1.84
CA THR A 14 -9.01 -6.89 -1.99
C THR A 14 -8.54 -7.77 -3.14
N PHE A 15 -7.60 -7.27 -3.94
CA PHE A 15 -7.05 -7.99 -5.08
C PHE A 15 -5.60 -7.58 -5.36
N GLU A 16 -4.85 -8.49 -5.97
CA GLU A 16 -3.43 -8.27 -6.27
C GLU A 16 -3.25 -8.03 -7.75
N VAL A 17 -2.54 -6.97 -8.11
CA VAL A 17 -2.27 -6.61 -9.50
C VAL A 17 -0.78 -6.61 -9.78
N PHE A 18 -0.42 -7.24 -10.89
CA PHE A 18 0.90 -7.09 -11.50
C PHE A 18 0.99 -5.73 -12.18
N LEU A 19 1.59 -4.75 -11.50
CA LEU A 19 1.84 -3.43 -12.10
C LEU A 19 3.29 -3.29 -12.53
N ARG A 20 3.46 -2.72 -13.71
CA ARG A 20 4.75 -2.15 -14.11
C ARG A 20 4.92 -0.80 -13.41
N PRO A 21 6.16 -0.39 -13.10
CA PRO A 21 6.40 0.90 -12.44
C PRO A 21 5.81 2.10 -13.20
N SER A 22 5.71 2.05 -14.53
CA SER A 22 5.05 3.09 -15.34
C SER A 22 3.52 3.11 -15.23
N GLU A 23 2.89 2.00 -14.87
CA GLU A 23 1.42 1.86 -14.76
C GLU A 23 0.94 2.13 -13.32
N ALA A 24 1.86 2.16 -12.35
CA ALA A 24 1.55 2.37 -10.94
C ALA A 24 0.95 3.76 -10.64
N ASN A 25 1.03 4.69 -11.59
CA ASN A 25 0.49 6.05 -11.51
C ASN A 25 -0.72 6.27 -12.45
N GLN A 26 -1.28 5.21 -13.00
CA GLN A 26 -2.44 5.25 -13.88
C GLN A 26 -3.73 5.00 -13.09
N GLU A 27 -4.84 5.60 -13.52
CA GLU A 27 -6.17 5.38 -12.95
C GLU A 27 -6.60 3.92 -13.20
N MET A 28 -6.56 3.10 -12.15
CA MET A 28 -6.95 1.69 -12.18
C MET A 28 -8.42 1.55 -11.77
N THR A 29 -9.13 0.57 -12.35
CA THR A 29 -10.50 0.22 -11.97
C THR A 29 -10.56 -1.18 -11.39
N CYS A 30 -11.52 -1.41 -10.48
CA CYS A 30 -11.69 -2.72 -9.86
C CYS A 30 -12.15 -3.78 -10.87
N PRO A 31 -11.49 -4.94 -11.02
CA PRO A 31 -11.92 -5.97 -11.98
C PRO A 31 -13.22 -6.68 -11.60
N TYR A 32 -13.71 -6.51 -10.36
CA TYR A 32 -14.93 -7.17 -9.88
C TYR A 32 -16.20 -6.34 -10.10
N CYS A 33 -16.11 -5.03 -9.87
CA CYS A 33 -17.27 -4.13 -9.94
C CYS A 33 -17.07 -2.96 -10.91
N GLN A 34 -15.92 -2.87 -11.57
CA GLN A 34 -15.51 -1.75 -12.43
C GLN A 34 -15.59 -0.39 -11.70
N GLY A 35 -15.39 -0.40 -10.39
CA GLY A 35 -15.36 0.78 -9.57
C GLY A 35 -14.08 1.59 -9.79
N ASP A 36 -14.24 2.91 -9.81
CA ASP A 36 -13.18 3.92 -9.93
C ASP A 36 -12.54 4.23 -8.57
N ASP A 37 -13.12 3.72 -7.49
CA ASP A 37 -12.71 3.94 -6.11
C ASP A 37 -11.91 2.73 -5.60
N VAL A 38 -10.62 2.71 -5.96
CA VAL A 38 -9.63 1.71 -5.55
C VAL A 38 -8.43 2.37 -4.90
N GLU A 39 -8.00 1.81 -3.78
CA GLU A 39 -6.88 2.31 -2.99
C GLU A 39 -5.75 1.28 -2.98
N ARG A 40 -4.51 1.74 -3.15
CA ARG A 40 -3.35 0.86 -3.13
C ARG A 40 -2.95 0.59 -1.69
N LEU A 41 -2.99 -0.68 -1.29
CA LEU A 41 -2.47 -1.10 -0.01
C LEU A 41 -0.95 -1.14 -0.15
N SER A 42 -0.27 -0.18 0.49
CA SER A 42 1.17 -0.25 0.61
C SER A 42 1.50 -1.12 1.81
N ASP A 43 2.34 -2.13 1.61
CA ASP A 43 2.93 -2.97 2.68
C ASP A 43 3.75 -2.16 3.72
N LYS A 44 3.85 -0.83 3.54
CA LYS A 44 4.69 0.09 4.30
C LYS A 44 4.06 0.69 5.56
N GLU A 45 2.90 0.25 6.03
CA GLU A 45 2.41 0.61 7.38
C GLU A 45 3.05 -0.24 8.50
N GLN A 46 4.21 -0.86 8.25
CA GLN A 46 4.99 -1.58 9.26
C GLN A 46 6.40 -1.01 9.51
N ASP A 47 6.64 0.26 9.17
CA ASP A 47 7.89 0.99 9.53
C ASP A 47 7.67 2.45 9.97
N ASP A 48 6.44 2.87 10.27
CA ASP A 48 6.17 4.15 10.97
C ASP A 48 5.44 3.91 12.30
N LEU A 49 5.90 2.89 13.01
CA LEU A 49 5.79 2.83 14.46
C LEU A 49 7.20 2.53 14.95
N THR A 50 8.12 3.48 14.76
CA THR A 50 9.20 3.64 15.73
C THR A 50 8.56 4.25 16.99
N PRO A 51 8.24 3.48 18.04
CA PRO A 51 8.03 4.10 19.34
C PRO A 51 9.30 4.86 19.70
N GLY A 52 9.12 6.10 20.14
CA GLY A 52 10.20 6.95 20.57
C GLY A 52 11.09 6.32 21.66
N VAL A 53 12.21 7.02 21.85
CA VAL A 53 13.12 7.02 23.00
C VAL A 53 14.04 5.80 23.18
N CYS A 54 15.32 6.00 22.87
CA CYS A 54 16.36 5.80 23.88
C CYS A 54 17.47 6.83 23.66
N GLY A 55 17.28 8.01 24.26
CA GLY A 55 18.42 8.82 24.63
C GLY A 55 19.07 8.18 25.85
N VAL A 56 20.25 7.60 25.70
CA VAL A 56 21.28 7.61 26.75
C VAL A 56 22.61 7.90 26.08
N LYS A 57 23.33 8.82 26.72
CA LYS A 57 24.59 9.38 26.29
C LYS A 57 25.68 8.36 26.56
N GLU A 58 26.53 8.05 25.59
CA GLU A 58 27.82 7.39 25.85
C GLU A 58 28.80 8.47 26.34
N ASP A 59 28.95 8.53 27.66
CA ASP A 59 30.06 9.16 28.38
C ASP A 59 30.85 8.04 29.05
N THR A 60 32.00 7.68 28.48
CA THR A 60 33.24 7.17 29.12
C THR A 60 34.23 6.76 28.04
#